data_AF-A0ABD4RGJ4-F1
#
_entry.id   AF-A0ABD4RGJ4-F1
#
_cell.length_a   1.000
_cell.length_b   1.000
_cell.length_c   1.000
_cell.angle_alpha   90.00
_cell.angle_beta   90.00
_cell.angle_gamma   90.00
#
_symmetry.space_group_name_H-M   'P 1'
#
loop_
_entity.id
_entity.type
_entity.pdbx_description
1 polymer ?
#
loop_
_entity_poly.entity_id
_entity_poly.type
_entity_poly.pdbx_seq_one_letter_code
_entity_poly.pdbx_strand_id
1 'polypeptide(L)'
;MIKRIVSINLKVNNEKLRILILFIVGILITNLHYGLMGIDNNTVLMGDVIIETYGGLVTEYSIYNIFYFILWITPYIIVLNLLNLSTIDRFRESTTLVLPRVKNKAKWFIAFNLTIIIRISIYFFVLFLSSLIVILIKSGYIAFQNSPVHINSVININQYGISLYIILLNILTVVAIQLFLNNLYSIFSRSNEASVIGILFYIAPIFYPKNTEFCKIFLINNGMLKRYEMFESGFNGLNFKSSLIFIIAFIIINFFIGLFIIKKQDIVDI
;
A
#
# COMPACT_ATOMS: atom_id res chain seq x y z
N MET A 1 9.12 22.71 14.83
CA MET A 1 9.89 22.55 13.57
C MET A 1 9.30 21.47 12.67
N ILE A 2 9.14 20.23 13.14
CA ILE A 2 8.58 19.10 12.36
C ILE A 2 7.22 19.45 11.73
N LYS A 3 6.24 19.93 12.52
CA LYS A 3 4.91 20.36 12.03
C LYS A 3 4.97 21.37 10.88
N ARG A 4 5.93 22.31 10.93
CA ARG A 4 6.11 23.34 9.90
C ARG A 4 6.70 22.73 8.62
N ILE A 5 7.68 21.83 8.73
CA ILE A 5 8.26 21.12 7.59
C ILE A 5 7.20 20.25 6.90
N VAL A 6 6.41 19.50 7.68
CA VAL A 6 5.30 18.69 7.17
C VAL A 6 4.28 19.57 6.44
N SER A 7 3.85 20.68 7.04
CA SER A 7 2.90 21.60 6.41
C SER A 7 3.42 22.17 5.08
N ILE A 8 4.70 22.52 4.99
CA ILE A 8 5.33 22.99 3.75
C ILE A 8 5.37 21.86 2.71
N ASN A 9 5.78 20.66 3.11
CA ASN A 9 5.87 19.50 2.21
C ASN A 9 4.50 19.00 1.74
N LEU A 10 3.43 19.27 2.48
CA LEU A 10 2.06 18.96 2.07
C LEU A 10 1.50 19.97 1.06
N LYS A 11 2.00 21.21 1.02
CA LYS A 11 1.67 22.19 -0.02
C LYS A 11 2.38 21.82 -1.33
N VAL A 12 1.79 20.88 -2.07
CA VAL A 12 2.28 20.47 -3.39
C VAL A 12 1.35 20.99 -4.47
N ASN A 13 1.93 21.41 -5.59
CA ASN A 13 1.20 21.85 -6.77
C ASN A 13 0.38 20.67 -7.32
N ASN A 14 -0.80 20.99 -7.87
CA ASN A 14 -1.69 20.03 -8.55
C ASN A 14 -2.26 18.90 -7.68
N GLU A 15 -2.27 19.04 -6.35
CA GLU A 15 -2.84 18.02 -5.44
C GLU A 15 -4.31 17.69 -5.77
N LYS A 16 -5.11 18.71 -6.12
CA LYS A 16 -6.51 18.53 -6.56
C LYS A 16 -6.62 17.62 -7.78
N LEU A 17 -5.74 17.80 -8.76
CA LEU A 17 -5.71 16.97 -9.97
C LEU A 17 -5.31 15.52 -9.64
N ARG A 18 -4.36 15.32 -8.73
CA ARG A 18 -3.92 13.98 -8.31
C ARG A 18 -5.03 13.23 -7.56
N ILE A 19 -5.74 13.92 -6.67
CA ILE A 19 -6.93 13.37 -5.99
C ILE A 19 -8.00 12.99 -7.02
N LEU A 20 -8.24 13.83 -8.03
CA LEU A 20 -9.19 13.52 -9.10
C LEU A 20 -8.78 12.28 -9.91
N ILE A 21 -7.49 12.15 -10.27
CA ILE A 21 -6.97 10.96 -10.96
C ILE A 21 -7.21 9.70 -10.12
N LEU A 22 -6.85 9.73 -8.83
CA LEU A 22 -7.05 8.60 -7.93
C LEU A 22 -8.54 8.23 -7.79
N PHE A 23 -9.41 9.23 -7.73
CA PHE A 23 -10.85 9.03 -7.66
C PHE A 23 -11.38 8.31 -8.92
N ILE A 24 -10.97 8.75 -10.11
CA ILE A 24 -11.33 8.11 -11.39
C ILE A 24 -10.79 6.68 -11.45
N VAL A 25 -9.54 6.48 -11.05
CA VAL A 25 -8.88 5.17 -11.03
C VAL A 25 -9.63 4.20 -10.10
N GLY A 26 -10.00 4.63 -8.89
CA GLY A 26 -10.75 3.78 -7.96
C GLY A 26 -12.12 3.39 -8.51
N ILE A 27 -12.82 4.31 -9.17
CA ILE A 27 -14.08 4.00 -9.88
C ILE A 27 -13.85 2.95 -10.97
N LEU A 28 -12.82 3.12 -11.81
CA LEU A 28 -12.54 2.23 -12.93
C LEU A 28 -12.17 0.82 -12.45
N ILE A 29 -11.23 0.71 -11.52
CA ILE A 29 -10.74 -0.58 -11.04
C ILE A 29 -11.86 -1.36 -10.33
N THR A 30 -12.69 -0.69 -9.52
CA THR A 30 -13.82 -1.35 -8.85
C THR A 30 -14.89 -1.79 -9.85
N ASN A 31 -15.21 -0.99 -10.87
CA ASN A 31 -16.15 -1.41 -11.92
C ASN A 31 -15.62 -2.61 -12.74
N LEU A 32 -14.32 -2.63 -13.05
CA LEU A 32 -13.70 -3.75 -13.77
C LEU A 32 -13.72 -5.03 -12.94
N HIS A 33 -13.42 -4.96 -11.63
CA HIS A 33 -13.57 -6.11 -10.74
C HIS A 33 -15.02 -6.58 -10.62
N TYR A 34 -15.99 -5.66 -10.53
CA TYR A 34 -17.42 -6.03 -10.57
C TYR A 34 -17.79 -6.79 -11.85
N GLY A 35 -17.31 -6.33 -13.01
CA GLY A 35 -17.54 -7.03 -14.28
C GLY A 35 -16.92 -8.42 -14.34
N LEU A 36 -15.84 -8.64 -13.58
CA LEU A 36 -15.13 -9.91 -13.49
C LEU A 36 -15.70 -10.87 -12.43
N MET A 37 -16.48 -10.38 -11.46
CA MET A 37 -17.04 -11.21 -10.38
C MET A 37 -18.16 -12.14 -10.87
N GLY A 38 -18.87 -11.81 -11.95
CA GLY A 38 -19.86 -12.71 -12.57
C GLY A 38 -21.03 -13.15 -11.68
N ILE A 39 -21.25 -12.52 -10.52
CA ILE A 39 -22.28 -12.85 -9.53
C ILE A 39 -23.48 -11.90 -9.69
N ASP A 40 -24.70 -12.41 -9.46
CA ASP A 40 -25.92 -11.60 -9.41
C ASP A 40 -25.80 -10.47 -8.37
N ASN A 41 -25.93 -9.22 -8.82
CA ASN A 41 -25.61 -8.00 -8.07
C ASN A 41 -26.29 -7.84 -6.70
N ASN A 42 -27.34 -8.62 -6.40
CA ASN A 42 -28.18 -8.46 -5.22
C ASN A 42 -27.68 -9.20 -3.97
N THR A 43 -26.65 -10.06 -4.09
CA THR A 43 -26.09 -10.81 -2.94
C THR A 43 -24.65 -10.41 -2.59
N VAL A 44 -24.04 -9.51 -3.35
CA VAL A 44 -22.64 -9.11 -3.16
C VAL A 44 -22.53 -8.06 -2.05
N LEU A 45 -21.67 -8.30 -1.07
CA LEU A 45 -21.41 -7.39 0.04
C LEU A 45 -20.22 -6.47 -0.24
N MET A 46 -20.16 -5.33 0.46
CA MET A 46 -19.03 -4.40 0.38
C MET A 46 -17.70 -5.11 0.68
N GLY A 47 -17.68 -5.96 1.70
CA GLY A 47 -16.50 -6.75 2.07
C GLY A 47 -16.00 -7.62 0.92
N ASP A 48 -16.89 -8.27 0.17
CA ASP A 48 -16.53 -9.12 -0.96
C ASP A 48 -15.85 -8.31 -2.06
N VAL A 49 -16.42 -7.14 -2.41
CA VAL A 49 -15.86 -6.27 -3.45
C VAL A 49 -14.51 -5.68 -3.05
N ILE A 50 -14.35 -5.31 -1.79
CA ILE A 50 -13.08 -4.76 -1.27
C ILE A 50 -12.00 -5.84 -1.24
N ILE A 51 -12.33 -7.05 -0.82
CA ILE A 51 -11.44 -8.21 -0.95
C ILE A 51 -11.10 -8.44 -2.42
N GLU A 52 -12.09 -8.34 -3.32
CA GLU A 52 -11.78 -8.57 -4.73
C GLU A 52 -10.86 -7.54 -5.35
N THR A 53 -11.10 -6.28 -5.01
CA THR A 53 -10.40 -5.13 -5.60
C THR A 53 -8.99 -4.96 -5.02
N TYR A 54 -8.82 -5.21 -3.71
CA TYR A 54 -7.61 -4.83 -2.96
C TYR A 54 -6.98 -5.96 -2.15
N GLY A 55 -7.59 -7.15 -2.13
CA GLY A 55 -7.14 -8.33 -1.39
C GLY A 55 -6.29 -9.32 -2.20
N GLY A 56 -5.82 -8.95 -3.40
CA GLY A 56 -4.82 -9.74 -4.13
C GLY A 56 -5.34 -10.74 -5.15
N LEU A 57 -4.40 -11.57 -5.64
CA LEU A 57 -4.60 -12.59 -6.67
C LEU A 57 -5.14 -13.90 -6.10
N VAL A 58 -5.90 -14.70 -6.87
CA VAL A 58 -6.45 -16.01 -6.46
C VAL A 58 -5.37 -17.12 -6.45
N THR A 59 -5.62 -18.22 -5.72
CA THR A 59 -4.74 -19.38 -5.48
C THR A 59 -4.13 -20.01 -6.72
N GLU A 60 -4.89 -20.11 -7.81
CA GLU A 60 -4.45 -20.70 -9.07
C GLU A 60 -4.10 -19.62 -10.10
N TYR A 61 -2.98 -18.94 -9.88
CA TYR A 61 -2.45 -18.02 -10.89
C TYR A 61 -1.87 -18.82 -12.06
N SER A 62 -2.66 -19.00 -13.11
CA SER A 62 -2.17 -19.33 -14.45
C SER A 62 -1.87 -18.05 -15.23
N ILE A 63 -0.99 -18.11 -16.23
CA ILE A 63 -0.68 -16.98 -17.13
C ILE A 63 -1.94 -16.37 -17.78
N TYR A 64 -3.04 -17.11 -17.84
CA TYR A 64 -4.34 -16.67 -18.35
C TYR A 64 -5.08 -15.67 -17.42
N ASN A 65 -4.64 -15.47 -16.16
CA ASN A 65 -5.22 -14.52 -15.20
C ASN A 65 -4.49 -13.16 -15.12
N ILE A 66 -3.74 -12.80 -16.16
CA ILE A 66 -2.91 -11.57 -16.19
C ILE A 66 -3.73 -10.28 -15.99
N PHE A 67 -5.01 -10.27 -16.40
CA PHE A 67 -5.89 -9.13 -16.19
C PHE A 67 -6.18 -8.85 -14.71
N TYR A 68 -6.42 -9.88 -13.89
CA TYR A 68 -6.58 -9.71 -12.44
C TYR A 68 -5.29 -9.18 -11.79
N PHE A 69 -4.13 -9.61 -12.29
CA PHE A 69 -2.85 -9.08 -11.81
C PHE A 69 -2.68 -7.60 -12.14
N ILE A 70 -2.93 -7.22 -13.39
CA ILE A 70 -2.86 -5.82 -13.82
C ILE A 70 -3.80 -4.96 -12.97
N LEU A 71 -5.05 -5.39 -12.80
CA LEU A 71 -6.04 -4.64 -12.02
C LEU A 71 -5.64 -4.52 -10.55
N TRP A 72 -5.10 -5.58 -9.95
CA TRP A 72 -4.66 -5.58 -8.57
C TRP A 72 -3.42 -4.71 -8.34
N ILE A 73 -2.42 -4.73 -9.22
CA ILE A 73 -1.17 -3.99 -9.03
C ILE A 73 -1.32 -2.48 -9.35
N THR A 74 -2.28 -2.13 -10.20
CA THR A 74 -2.51 -0.75 -10.69
C THR A 74 -2.65 0.30 -9.57
N PRO A 75 -3.47 0.10 -8.51
CA PRO A 75 -3.57 1.06 -7.41
C PRO A 75 -2.23 1.37 -6.77
N TYR A 76 -1.38 0.36 -6.53
CA TYR A 76 -0.07 0.55 -5.92
C TYR A 76 0.88 1.31 -6.84
N ILE A 77 0.93 0.96 -8.13
CA ILE A 77 1.78 1.65 -9.12
C ILE A 77 1.39 3.12 -9.22
N ILE A 78 0.10 3.43 -9.29
CA ILE A 78 -0.39 4.81 -9.40
C ILE A 78 -0.07 5.60 -8.12
N VAL A 79 -0.32 5.04 -6.95
CA VAL A 79 0.01 5.69 -5.68
C VAL A 79 1.51 5.98 -5.58
N LEU A 80 2.38 5.02 -5.91
CA LEU A 80 3.82 5.21 -5.92
C LEU A 80 4.27 6.27 -6.93
N ASN A 81 3.73 6.26 -8.15
CA ASN A 81 4.06 7.25 -9.17
C ASN A 81 3.64 8.66 -8.74
N LEU A 82 2.45 8.82 -8.16
CA LEU A 82 1.99 10.11 -7.65
C LEU A 82 2.85 10.59 -6.46
N LEU A 83 3.25 9.69 -5.57
CA LEU A 83 4.17 10.01 -4.46
C LEU A 83 5.56 10.39 -4.96
N ASN A 84 6.05 9.72 -6.01
CA ASN A 84 7.32 10.06 -6.65
C ASN A 84 7.30 11.50 -7.14
N LEU A 85 6.31 11.83 -7.98
CA LEU A 85 6.12 13.17 -8.54
C LEU A 85 5.78 14.24 -7.50
N SER A 86 5.25 13.87 -6.33
CA SER A 86 4.82 14.83 -5.32
C SER A 86 5.85 15.12 -4.25
N THR A 87 6.57 14.09 -3.83
CA THR A 87 7.24 14.07 -2.53
C THR A 87 8.66 13.56 -2.66
N ILE A 88 8.91 12.52 -3.45
CA ILE A 88 10.25 11.92 -3.55
C ILE A 88 11.14 12.72 -4.48
N ASP A 89 10.63 13.32 -5.56
CA ASP A 89 11.43 14.27 -6.35
C ASP A 89 11.82 15.49 -5.50
N ARG A 90 10.88 15.99 -4.69
CA ARG A 90 11.19 17.01 -3.68
C ARG A 90 12.15 16.51 -2.62
N PHE A 91 12.13 15.23 -2.24
CA PHE A 91 13.14 14.63 -1.35
C PHE A 91 14.51 14.70 -1.98
N ARG A 92 14.65 14.30 -3.24
CA ARG A 92 15.91 14.26 -3.98
C ARG A 92 16.47 15.68 -4.16
N GLU A 93 15.61 16.64 -4.48
CA GLU A 93 15.99 18.06 -4.56
C GLU A 93 16.35 18.63 -3.18
N SER A 94 15.57 18.32 -2.14
CA SER A 94 15.85 18.83 -0.79
C SER A 94 17.01 18.11 -0.09
N THR A 95 17.27 16.83 -0.36
CA THR A 95 18.49 16.13 0.09
C THR A 95 19.73 16.75 -0.53
N THR A 96 19.67 17.19 -1.78
CA THR A 96 20.83 17.79 -2.46
C THR A 96 21.03 19.27 -2.11
N LEU A 97 19.95 20.05 -1.96
CA LEU A 97 20.02 21.51 -1.78
C LEU A 97 19.83 21.98 -0.33
N VAL A 98 19.01 21.27 0.44
CA VAL A 98 18.54 21.72 1.77
C VAL A 98 19.22 20.96 2.89
N LEU A 99 19.40 19.64 2.76
CA LEU A 99 20.01 18.79 3.79
C LEU A 99 21.40 19.26 4.25
N PRO A 100 22.31 19.76 3.38
CA PRO A 100 23.60 20.30 3.82
C PRO A 100 23.46 21.55 4.72
N ARG A 101 22.33 22.26 4.63
CA ARG A 101 22.07 23.53 5.35
C ARG A 101 21.20 23.35 6.59
N VAL A 102 20.70 22.14 6.84
CA VAL A 102 19.80 21.86 7.97
C VAL A 102 20.59 21.52 9.21
N LYS A 103 20.48 22.36 10.25
CA LYS A 103 21.13 22.15 11.57
C LYS A 103 20.76 20.85 12.29
N ASN A 104 19.68 20.18 11.90
CA ASN A 104 19.26 18.92 12.53
C ASN A 104 18.65 17.97 11.47
N LYS A 105 19.51 17.20 10.79
CA LYS A 105 19.11 16.31 9.70
C LYS A 105 18.16 15.20 10.17
N ALA A 106 18.28 14.75 11.42
CA ALA A 106 17.36 13.78 12.03
C ALA A 106 15.91 14.30 12.09
N LYS A 107 15.67 15.53 12.59
CA LYS A 107 14.31 16.12 12.63
C LYS A 107 13.73 16.32 11.23
N TRP A 108 14.58 16.61 10.24
CA TRP A 108 14.18 16.72 8.85
C TRP A 108 13.77 15.36 8.26
N PHE A 109 14.56 14.31 8.49
CA PHE A 109 14.25 12.95 8.07
C PHE A 109 12.92 12.45 8.67
N ILE A 110 12.69 12.70 9.96
CA ILE A 110 11.42 12.36 10.64
C ILE A 110 10.25 13.08 9.97
N ALA A 111 10.37 14.39 9.75
CA ALA A 111 9.30 15.18 9.12
C ALA A 111 9.00 14.72 7.70
N PHE A 112 10.03 14.32 6.96
CA PHE A 112 9.90 13.87 5.60
C PHE A 112 9.17 12.52 5.50
N ASN A 113 9.60 11.53 6.29
CA ASN A 113 8.94 10.22 6.34
C ASN A 113 7.49 10.33 6.84
N LEU A 114 7.21 11.22 7.81
CA LEU A 114 5.85 11.48 8.25
C LEU A 114 4.96 12.08 7.14
N THR A 115 5.54 12.94 6.29
CA THR A 115 4.82 13.47 5.11
C THR A 115 4.45 12.36 4.14
N ILE A 116 5.37 11.42 3.89
CA ILE A 116 5.11 10.25 3.03
C ILE A 116 3.96 9.42 3.58
N ILE A 117 4.00 9.08 4.87
CA ILE A 117 2.94 8.28 5.52
C ILE A 117 1.59 8.98 5.35
N ILE A 118 1.50 10.28 5.63
CA ILE A 118 0.25 11.05 5.48
C ILE A 118 -0.26 11.00 4.03
N ARG A 119 0.62 11.17 3.04
CA ARG A 119 0.21 11.17 1.62
C ARG A 119 -0.25 9.81 1.14
N ILE A 120 0.46 8.73 1.50
CA ILE A 120 0.04 7.35 1.20
C ILE A 120 -1.36 7.12 1.77
N SER A 121 -1.58 7.47 3.04
CA SER A 121 -2.88 7.31 3.69
C SER A 121 -3.99 8.09 2.96
N ILE A 122 -3.74 9.35 2.57
CA ILE A 122 -4.73 10.15 1.81
C ILE A 122 -5.04 9.46 0.47
N TYR A 123 -4.03 9.01 -0.27
CA TYR A 123 -4.23 8.42 -1.59
C TYR A 123 -5.01 7.12 -1.56
N PHE A 124 -4.68 6.22 -0.62
CA PHE A 124 -5.46 5.00 -0.43
C PHE A 124 -6.88 5.28 0.08
N PHE A 125 -7.05 6.30 0.93
CA PHE A 125 -8.38 6.67 1.38
C PHE A 125 -9.26 7.17 0.23
N VAL A 126 -8.71 7.96 -0.71
CA VAL A 126 -9.43 8.41 -1.92
C VAL A 126 -9.81 7.22 -2.82
N LEU A 127 -8.90 6.27 -3.02
CA LEU A 127 -9.18 5.03 -3.78
C LEU A 127 -10.30 4.22 -3.12
N PHE A 128 -10.24 4.03 -1.80
CA PHE A 128 -11.27 3.30 -1.08
C PHE A 128 -12.63 3.99 -1.14
N LEU A 129 -12.67 5.31 -0.93
CA LEU A 129 -13.91 6.09 -0.92
C LEU A 129 -14.58 6.10 -2.30
N SER A 130 -13.77 6.16 -3.37
CA SER A 130 -14.28 6.01 -4.74
C SER A 130 -14.83 4.60 -5.02
N SER A 131 -14.20 3.54 -4.51
CA SER A 131 -14.74 2.17 -4.57
C SER A 131 -16.08 2.04 -3.84
N LEU A 132 -16.24 2.64 -2.65
CA LEU A 132 -17.50 2.61 -1.92
C LEU A 132 -18.66 3.25 -2.69
N ILE A 133 -18.39 4.33 -3.43
CA ILE A 133 -19.40 4.98 -4.28
C ILE A 133 -19.87 4.01 -5.36
N VAL A 134 -18.94 3.28 -6.00
CA VAL A 134 -19.31 2.27 -7.02
C VAL A 134 -20.14 1.16 -6.41
N ILE A 135 -19.75 0.64 -5.25
CA ILE A 135 -20.48 -0.42 -4.53
C ILE A 135 -21.91 0.05 -4.21
N LEU A 136 -22.06 1.28 -3.72
CA LEU A 136 -23.36 1.86 -3.41
C LEU A 136 -24.26 1.98 -4.66
N ILE A 137 -23.69 2.40 -5.79
CA ILE A 137 -24.43 2.54 -7.05
C ILE A 137 -24.85 1.18 -7.62
N LYS A 138 -23.98 0.17 -7.52
CA LYS A 138 -24.18 -1.15 -8.15
C LYS A 138 -25.03 -2.11 -7.31
N SER A 139 -24.79 -2.16 -6.00
CA SER A 139 -25.40 -3.13 -5.09
C SER A 139 -26.31 -2.49 -4.02
N GLY A 140 -26.43 -1.16 -4.02
CA GLY A 140 -27.32 -0.42 -3.11
C GLY A 140 -26.88 -0.47 -1.65
N TYR A 141 -27.76 -0.03 -0.75
CA TYR A 141 -27.49 0.02 0.69
C TYR A 141 -27.37 -1.37 1.34
N ILE A 142 -27.92 -2.40 0.71
CA ILE A 142 -27.94 -3.77 1.22
C ILE A 142 -26.51 -4.32 1.32
N ALA A 143 -25.62 -3.96 0.39
CA ALA A 143 -24.22 -4.34 0.42
C ALA A 143 -23.46 -3.89 1.68
N PHE A 144 -23.97 -2.88 2.40
CA PHE A 144 -23.40 -2.31 3.62
C PHE A 144 -24.07 -2.84 4.89
N GLN A 145 -25.01 -3.77 4.81
CA GLN A 145 -25.56 -4.37 6.02
C GLN A 145 -24.48 -5.13 6.78
N ASN A 146 -24.54 -5.15 8.11
CA ASN A 146 -23.52 -5.83 8.90
C ASN A 146 -23.67 -7.35 8.80
N SER A 147 -23.13 -7.92 7.73
CA SER A 147 -23.17 -9.33 7.41
C SER A 147 -21.76 -9.93 7.29
N PRO A 148 -21.64 -11.26 7.45
CA PRO A 148 -20.40 -11.96 7.19
C PRO A 148 -20.11 -11.98 5.70
N VAL A 149 -18.82 -11.88 5.33
CA VAL A 149 -18.35 -11.98 3.94
C VAL A 149 -18.67 -13.34 3.34
N HIS A 150 -19.00 -13.40 2.04
CA HIS A 150 -19.44 -14.61 1.35
C HIS A 150 -18.33 -15.37 0.62
N ILE A 151 -17.11 -14.83 0.60
CA ILE A 151 -15.96 -15.44 -0.07
C ILE A 151 -15.58 -16.78 0.60
N ASN A 152 -15.59 -17.83 -0.22
CA ASN A 152 -15.16 -19.19 0.10
C ASN A 152 -15.89 -19.84 1.30
N SER A 153 -17.22 -19.80 1.30
CA SER A 153 -18.19 -20.70 1.99
C SER A 153 -18.07 -21.00 3.50
N VAL A 154 -17.02 -20.60 4.23
CA VAL A 154 -16.72 -21.18 5.57
C VAL A 154 -16.51 -20.15 6.68
N ILE A 155 -16.71 -18.84 6.47
CA ILE A 155 -16.16 -17.86 7.41
C ILE A 155 -17.13 -16.78 7.86
N ASN A 156 -17.39 -16.78 9.16
CA ASN A 156 -18.17 -15.76 9.84
C ASN A 156 -17.31 -14.51 10.19
N ILE A 157 -16.63 -13.90 9.21
CA ILE A 157 -15.87 -12.66 9.40
C ILE A 157 -16.73 -11.46 9.02
N ASN A 158 -16.81 -10.50 9.93
CA ASN A 158 -17.49 -9.22 9.72
C ASN A 158 -16.87 -8.42 8.55
N GLN A 159 -17.70 -8.01 7.60
CA GLN A 159 -17.26 -7.27 6.40
C GLN A 159 -16.54 -5.94 6.69
N TYR A 160 -16.89 -5.24 7.76
CA TYR A 160 -16.24 -3.99 8.15
C TYR A 160 -14.84 -4.24 8.71
N GLY A 161 -14.70 -5.29 9.51
CA GLY A 161 -13.42 -5.69 10.08
C GLY A 161 -12.41 -6.05 9.00
N ILE A 162 -12.81 -6.86 8.01
CA ILE A 162 -11.92 -7.26 6.92
C ILE A 162 -11.63 -6.12 5.94
N SER A 163 -12.60 -5.25 5.66
CA SER A 163 -12.37 -4.08 4.81
C SER A 163 -11.35 -3.12 5.44
N LEU A 164 -11.49 -2.84 6.73
CA LEU A 164 -10.53 -2.02 7.47
C LEU A 164 -9.14 -2.66 7.49
N TYR A 165 -9.07 -3.98 7.68
CA TYR A 165 -7.81 -4.72 7.61
C TYR A 165 -7.12 -4.55 6.25
N ILE A 166 -7.84 -4.73 5.15
CA ILE A 166 -7.30 -4.60 3.79
C ILE A 166 -6.77 -3.20 3.54
N ILE A 167 -7.50 -2.16 3.95
CA ILE A 167 -7.06 -0.77 3.81
C ILE A 167 -5.76 -0.55 4.58
N LEU A 168 -5.71 -0.97 5.85
CA LEU A 168 -4.53 -0.79 6.69
C LEU A 168 -3.33 -1.55 6.14
N LEU A 169 -3.51 -2.79 5.73
CA LEU A 169 -2.46 -3.62 5.16
C LEU A 169 -1.85 -2.96 3.92
N ASN A 170 -2.69 -2.45 3.02
CA ASN A 170 -2.24 -1.78 1.80
C ASN A 170 -1.46 -0.49 2.08
N ILE A 171 -1.95 0.34 3.01
CA ILE A 171 -1.25 1.56 3.45
C ILE A 171 0.12 1.17 4.04
N LEU A 172 0.15 0.23 4.98
CA LEU A 172 1.38 -0.17 5.67
C LEU A 172 2.41 -0.80 4.71
N THR A 173 1.95 -1.58 3.73
CA THR A 173 2.80 -2.16 2.68
C THR A 173 3.53 -1.08 1.90
N VAL A 174 2.79 -0.08 1.42
CA VAL A 174 3.37 0.99 0.60
C VAL A 174 4.28 1.88 1.45
N VAL A 175 3.92 2.14 2.71
CA VAL A 175 4.79 2.85 3.67
C VAL A 175 6.10 2.11 3.89
N ALA A 176 6.02 0.81 4.17
CA ALA A 176 7.19 -0.04 4.40
C ALA A 176 8.18 0.02 3.22
N ILE A 177 7.65 -0.13 2.01
CA ILE A 177 8.47 -0.11 0.79
C ILE A 177 9.04 1.27 0.54
N GLN A 178 8.25 2.34 0.75
CA GLN A 178 8.74 3.69 0.53
C GLN A 178 9.85 4.09 1.52
N LEU A 179 9.75 3.66 2.79
CA LEU A 179 10.80 3.87 3.77
C LEU A 179 12.08 3.12 3.41
N PHE A 180 11.95 1.87 2.97
CA PHE A 180 13.08 1.09 2.47
C PHE A 180 13.74 1.77 1.26
N LEU A 181 12.95 2.23 0.28
CA LEU A 181 13.43 2.98 -0.87
C LEU A 181 14.15 4.27 -0.48
N ASN A 182 13.63 5.02 0.50
CA ASN A 182 14.28 6.23 0.99
C ASN A 182 15.66 5.94 1.59
N ASN A 183 15.81 4.81 2.29
CA ASN A 183 17.11 4.37 2.80
C ASN A 183 18.06 4.01 1.66
N LEU A 184 17.57 3.39 0.58
CA LEU A 184 18.39 3.14 -0.60
C LEU A 184 18.79 4.45 -1.29
N TYR A 185 17.88 5.41 -1.42
CA TYR A 185 18.18 6.71 -2.02
C TYR A 185 19.20 7.51 -1.21
N SER A 186 19.19 7.42 0.12
CA SER A 186 20.18 8.08 0.96
C SER A 186 21.57 7.43 0.86
N ILE A 187 21.65 6.15 0.49
CA ILE A 187 22.91 5.43 0.26
C ILE A 187 23.44 5.63 -1.17
N PHE A 188 22.59 5.46 -2.18
CA PHE A 188 22.98 5.35 -3.60
C PHE A 188 22.76 6.63 -4.42
N SER A 189 22.48 7.78 -3.79
CA SER A 189 22.41 9.13 -4.38
C SER A 189 22.14 9.18 -5.89
N ARG A 190 20.86 9.31 -6.28
CA ARG A 190 20.34 9.48 -7.67
C ARG A 190 20.22 8.23 -8.56
N SER A 191 20.31 7.03 -8.02
CA SER A 191 20.22 5.80 -8.83
C SER A 191 18.76 5.47 -9.26
N ASN A 192 18.51 5.30 -10.56
CA ASN A 192 17.28 4.69 -11.10
C ASN A 192 17.14 3.23 -10.64
N GLU A 193 18.26 2.64 -10.23
CA GLU A 193 18.44 1.32 -9.68
C GLU A 193 17.63 1.13 -8.38
N ALA A 194 17.56 2.16 -7.52
CA ALA A 194 16.75 2.09 -6.30
C ALA A 194 15.24 1.97 -6.60
N SER A 195 14.72 2.70 -7.61
CA SER A 195 13.32 2.54 -8.05
C SER A 195 13.04 1.15 -8.62
N VAL A 196 13.97 0.58 -9.39
CA VAL A 196 13.84 -0.79 -9.93
C VAL A 196 13.80 -1.81 -8.79
N ILE A 197 14.67 -1.68 -7.78
CA ILE A 197 14.69 -2.54 -6.59
C ILE A 197 13.37 -2.45 -5.81
N GLY A 198 12.77 -1.26 -5.68
CA GLY A 198 11.46 -1.09 -5.03
C GLY A 198 10.31 -1.79 -5.75
N ILE A 199 10.28 -1.70 -7.09
CA ILE A 199 9.28 -2.40 -7.92
C ILE A 199 9.50 -3.92 -7.84
N LEU A 200 10.75 -4.37 -7.86
CA LEU A 200 11.08 -5.78 -7.67
C LEU A 200 10.63 -6.28 -6.29
N PHE A 201 10.62 -5.44 -5.24
CA PHE A 201 10.11 -5.82 -3.93
C PHE A 201 8.59 -6.11 -3.91
N TYR A 202 7.81 -5.46 -4.80
CA TYR A 202 6.38 -5.73 -5.00
C TYR A 202 6.12 -7.01 -5.81
N ILE A 203 6.97 -7.27 -6.81
CA ILE A 203 6.76 -8.34 -7.79
C ILE A 203 7.42 -9.65 -7.35
N ALA A 204 8.59 -9.61 -6.70
CA ALA A 204 9.33 -10.79 -6.24
C ALA A 204 8.49 -11.75 -5.37
N PRO A 205 7.61 -11.27 -4.47
CA PRO A 205 6.72 -12.15 -3.71
C PRO A 205 5.88 -13.07 -4.60
N ILE A 206 5.49 -12.63 -5.80
CA ILE A 206 4.68 -13.41 -6.74
C ILE A 206 5.38 -14.72 -7.13
N PHE A 207 6.71 -14.72 -7.22
CA PHE A 207 7.49 -15.85 -7.69
C PHE A 207 7.87 -16.83 -6.57
N TYR A 208 7.58 -16.53 -5.30
CA TYR A 208 7.95 -17.43 -4.22
C TYR A 208 7.05 -18.68 -4.13
N PRO A 209 7.64 -19.87 -3.91
CA PRO A 209 6.88 -21.10 -3.73
C PRO A 209 6.05 -21.08 -2.45
N LYS A 210 4.85 -21.67 -2.53
CA LYS A 210 3.79 -21.65 -1.50
C LYS A 210 4.17 -22.31 -0.15
N ASN A 211 5.30 -23.01 -0.08
CA ASN A 211 5.49 -24.06 0.91
C ASN A 211 6.24 -23.60 2.17
N THR A 212 6.78 -22.39 2.22
CA THR A 212 7.54 -21.90 3.39
C THR A 212 6.83 -20.76 4.13
N GLU A 213 6.86 -20.78 5.47
CA GLU A 213 6.25 -19.74 6.32
C GLU A 213 6.81 -18.33 6.04
N PHE A 214 8.10 -18.24 5.72
CA PHE A 214 8.74 -16.97 5.38
C PHE A 214 8.16 -16.36 4.09
N CYS A 215 8.06 -17.15 3.01
CA CYS A 215 7.49 -16.68 1.75
C CYS A 215 6.04 -16.26 1.96
N LYS A 216 5.29 -17.04 2.75
CA LYS A 216 3.92 -16.74 3.13
C LYS A 216 3.80 -15.37 3.82
N ILE A 217 4.60 -15.06 4.84
CA ILE A 217 4.61 -13.74 5.52
C ILE A 217 4.82 -12.60 4.52
N PHE A 218 5.81 -12.73 3.63
CA PHE A 218 6.08 -11.72 2.59
C PHE A 218 4.89 -11.51 1.66
N LEU A 219 4.17 -12.56 1.31
CA LEU A 219 2.99 -12.51 0.45
C LEU A 219 1.78 -11.84 1.13
N ILE A 220 1.52 -12.12 2.42
CA ILE A 220 0.47 -11.41 3.20
C ILE A 220 0.78 -9.93 3.26
N ASN A 221 2.04 -9.60 3.58
CA ASN A 221 2.48 -8.22 3.72
C ASN A 221 2.62 -7.48 2.38
N ASN A 222 2.32 -8.14 1.26
CA ASN A 222 2.11 -7.50 -0.03
C ASN A 222 0.64 -7.44 -0.42
N GLY A 223 -0.31 -7.82 0.43
CA GLY A 223 -1.75 -7.74 0.15
C GLY A 223 -2.32 -8.91 -0.66
N MET A 224 -1.60 -10.04 -0.80
CA MET A 224 -2.04 -11.20 -1.58
C MET A 224 -2.91 -12.19 -0.78
N LEU A 225 -4.03 -11.70 -0.25
CA LEU A 225 -4.91 -12.45 0.66
C LEU A 225 -5.68 -13.60 -0.03
N LYS A 226 -6.07 -13.44 -1.29
CA LYS A 226 -6.78 -14.48 -2.05
C LYS A 226 -5.92 -15.65 -2.53
N ARG A 227 -4.58 -15.48 -2.57
CA ARG A 227 -3.68 -16.44 -3.24
C ARG A 227 -3.43 -17.70 -2.43
N TYR A 228 -3.91 -17.72 -1.19
CA TYR A 228 -3.56 -18.76 -0.23
C TYR A 228 -4.74 -19.24 0.60
N GLU A 229 -5.99 -19.00 0.16
CA GLU A 229 -7.18 -19.47 0.88
C GLU A 229 -7.08 -19.21 2.39
N MET A 230 -6.55 -18.02 2.75
CA MET A 230 -6.35 -17.60 4.16
C MET A 230 -7.64 -17.69 4.98
N PHE A 231 -8.71 -17.70 4.22
CA PHE A 231 -10.09 -17.73 4.59
C PHE A 231 -10.57 -19.19 4.84
N GLU A 232 -10.31 -20.18 3.97
CA GLU A 232 -10.84 -21.55 4.12
C GLU A 232 -10.11 -22.44 5.12
N SER A 233 -8.77 -22.41 5.11
CA SER A 233 -7.97 -23.36 5.89
C SER A 233 -7.35 -22.78 7.15
N GLY A 234 -7.40 -21.45 7.29
CA GLY A 234 -6.65 -20.74 8.32
C GLY A 234 -5.15 -20.97 8.12
N PHE A 235 -4.37 -19.92 8.33
CA PHE A 235 -2.93 -20.14 8.44
C PHE A 235 -2.67 -20.97 9.71
N ASN A 236 -2.15 -22.19 9.56
CA ASN A 236 -1.38 -22.81 10.65
C ASN A 236 -0.20 -21.87 10.95
N GLY A 237 -0.33 -21.02 11.97
CA GLY A 237 0.75 -20.21 12.56
C GLY A 237 0.69 -18.69 12.35
N LEU A 238 -0.05 -18.14 11.38
CA LEU A 238 -0.05 -16.69 11.08
C LEU A 238 -1.46 -16.10 10.94
N ASN A 239 -1.96 -15.52 12.02
CA ASN A 239 -3.22 -14.78 12.00
C ASN A 239 -3.04 -13.36 11.41
N PHE A 240 -4.14 -12.69 11.06
CA PHE A 240 -4.15 -11.31 10.56
C PHE A 240 -3.38 -10.33 11.47
N LYS A 241 -3.42 -10.54 12.78
CA LYS A 241 -2.72 -9.70 13.76
C LYS A 241 -1.20 -9.86 13.63
N SER A 242 -0.70 -11.08 13.43
CA SER A 242 0.72 -11.38 13.26
C SER A 242 1.29 -10.73 12.00
N SER A 243 0.53 -10.69 10.89
CA SER A 243 0.94 -9.96 9.68
C SER A 243 1.07 -8.45 9.93
N LEU A 244 0.10 -7.83 10.60
CA LEU A 244 0.18 -6.41 10.96
C LEU A 244 1.36 -6.12 11.88
N ILE A 245 1.62 -6.97 12.88
CA ILE A 245 2.77 -6.83 13.78
C ILE A 245 4.07 -6.88 12.99
N PHE A 246 4.21 -7.82 12.06
CA PHE A 246 5.40 -7.95 11.24
C PHE A 246 5.64 -6.70 10.38
N ILE A 247 4.62 -6.22 9.67
CA ILE A 247 4.80 -5.07 8.76
C ILE A 247 5.12 -3.79 9.54
N ILE A 248 4.51 -3.61 10.73
CA ILE A 248 4.83 -2.51 11.64
C ILE A 248 6.27 -2.64 12.15
N ALA A 249 6.71 -3.83 12.56
CA ALA A 249 8.09 -4.06 12.98
C ALA A 249 9.08 -3.74 11.84
N PHE A 250 8.77 -4.14 10.60
CA PHE A 250 9.60 -3.84 9.43
C PHE A 250 9.68 -2.33 9.15
N ILE A 251 8.57 -1.60 9.27
CA ILE A 251 8.53 -0.13 9.17
C ILE A 251 9.44 0.51 10.23
N ILE A 252 9.33 0.06 11.48
CA ILE A 252 10.10 0.59 12.62
C ILE A 252 11.60 0.35 12.39
N ILE A 253 11.99 -0.88 12.00
CA ILE A 253 13.39 -1.23 11.73
C ILE A 253 13.94 -0.37 10.59
N ASN A 254 13.22 -0.23 9.47
CA ASN A 254 13.65 0.59 8.35
C ASN A 254 13.79 2.07 8.74
N PHE A 255 12.87 2.58 9.55
CA PHE A 255 12.95 3.95 10.05
C PHE A 255 14.20 4.17 10.90
N PHE A 256 14.54 3.23 11.79
CA PHE A 256 15.77 3.30 12.59
C PHE A 256 17.03 3.21 11.74
N ILE A 257 17.10 2.28 10.77
CA ILE A 257 18.21 2.18 9.82
C ILE A 257 18.43 3.51 9.11
N GLY A 258 17.36 4.12 8.59
CA GLY A 258 17.43 5.43 7.94
C GLY A 258 17.93 6.55 8.84
N LEU A 259 17.50 6.58 10.10
CA LEU A 259 18.02 7.52 11.09
C LEU A 259 19.52 7.33 11.35
N PHE A 260 20.00 6.09 11.41
CA PHE A 260 21.44 5.82 11.55
C PHE A 260 22.24 6.29 10.34
N ILE A 261 21.75 6.05 9.12
CA ILE A 261 22.41 6.50 7.88
C ILE A 261 22.55 8.03 7.87
N ILE A 262 21.47 8.76 8.14
CA ILE A 262 21.47 10.23 8.14
C ILE A 262 22.38 10.79 9.24
N LYS A 263 22.36 10.18 10.44
CA LYS A 263 23.27 10.58 11.53
C LYS A 263 24.75 10.35 11.18
N LYS A 264 25.07 9.28 10.44
CA LYS A 264 26.44 9.05 9.98
C LYS A 264 26.88 10.10 8.96
N GLN A 265 26.00 10.49 8.04
CA GLN A 265 26.26 11.57 7.08
C GLN A 265 26.46 12.93 7.78
N ASP A 266 25.78 13.18 8.91
CA ASP A 266 26.02 14.34 9.78
C ASP A 266 27.44 14.39 10.36
N ILE A 267 28.08 13.25 10.63
CA ILE A 267 29.41 13.18 11.24
C ILE A 267 30.52 13.35 10.18
N VAL A 268 30.28 12.90 8.95
CA VAL A 268 31.27 12.93 7.86
C VAL A 268 31.31 14.29 7.15
N ASP A 269 30.22 15.06 7.19
CA ASP A 269 30.13 16.41 6.59
C ASP A 269 30.71 17.52 7.52
N ILE A 270 31.31 17.18 8.66
CA ILE A 270 32.02 18.08 9.60
C ILE A 270 33.52 17.98 9.35
#